data_AF-A0A4Y2A2R0-F1
#
_entry.id   AF-A0A4Y2A2R0-F1
#
_cell.length_a   1.000
_cell.length_b   1.000
_cell.length_c   1.000
_cell.angle_alpha   90.00
_cell.angle_beta   90.00
_cell.angle_gamma   90.00
#
_symmetry.space_group_name_H-M   'P 1'
#
loop_
_entity.id
_entity.type
_entity.pdbx_description
1 polymer ?
#
loop_
_entity_poly.entity_id
_entity_poly.type
_entity_poly.pdbx_seq_one_letter_code
_entity_poly.pdbx_strand_id
1 'polypeptide(L)'
;MFLFFSKNQTDWDSHLPLFLLAYRNAHHEATGFTPAQMLFGRTLRLTCGILFGRPSDTPSSPNEYLNNLDARLESAHAFARERIKLASERMKTHYDSEATDYLFKEGDQVRMYNPNDGGV
;
A
#
# COMPACT_ATOMS: atom_id res chain seq x y z
N MET A 1 -4.56 -18.62 -2.92
CA MET A 1 -3.44 -19.21 -3.69
C MET A 1 -2.32 -19.46 -2.69
N PHE A 2 -1.92 -20.72 -2.48
CA PHE A 2 -0.82 -21.06 -1.57
C PHE A 2 0.39 -21.47 -2.41
N LEU A 3 1.55 -20.90 -2.10
CA LEU A 3 2.85 -21.27 -2.68
C LEU A 3 3.69 -21.87 -1.55
N PHE A 4 4.28 -23.03 -1.80
CA PHE A 4 5.17 -23.70 -0.86
C PHE A 4 6.61 -23.25 -1.13
N PHE A 5 7.28 -22.73 -0.10
CA PHE A 5 8.72 -22.48 -0.12
C PHE A 5 9.47 -23.79 0.12
N SER A 6 10.67 -23.92 -0.44
CA SER A 6 11.63 -24.94 -0.03
C SER A 6 11.81 -24.90 1.48
N LYS A 7 11.99 -26.07 2.11
CA LYS A 7 12.27 -26.17 3.56
C LYS A 7 13.45 -25.30 4.01
N ASN A 8 14.37 -24.97 3.08
CA ASN A 8 15.56 -24.16 3.34
C ASN A 8 15.43 -22.69 2.90
N GLN A 9 14.24 -22.22 2.50
CA GLN A 9 13.96 -20.83 2.08
C GLN A 9 14.87 -20.28 0.96
N THR A 10 15.52 -21.14 0.18
CA THR A 10 16.48 -20.73 -0.87
C THR A 10 15.83 -20.30 -2.18
N ASP A 11 14.52 -20.49 -2.34
CA ASP A 11 13.79 -20.32 -3.60
C ASP A 11 12.80 -19.14 -3.58
N TRP A 12 12.90 -18.24 -2.59
CA TRP A 12 11.93 -17.15 -2.42
C TRP A 12 11.91 -16.17 -3.60
N ASP A 13 13.07 -15.94 -4.21
CA ASP A 13 13.28 -15.06 -5.36
C ASP A 13 12.57 -15.59 -6.62
N SER A 14 12.54 -16.91 -6.76
CA SER A 14 11.86 -17.64 -7.84
C SER A 14 10.34 -17.38 -7.82
N HIS A 15 9.77 -17.20 -6.63
CA HIS A 15 8.34 -16.94 -6.43
C HIS A 15 8.00 -15.44 -6.42
N LEU A 16 9.00 -14.55 -6.36
CA LEU A 16 8.82 -13.11 -6.27
C LEU A 16 7.90 -12.53 -7.37
N PRO A 17 7.98 -12.95 -8.65
CA PRO A 17 7.06 -12.45 -9.68
C PRO A 17 5.59 -12.76 -9.37
N LEU A 18 5.30 -13.93 -8.79
CA LEU A 18 3.94 -14.33 -8.40
C LEU A 18 3.44 -13.51 -7.19
N PHE A 19 4.30 -13.30 -6.20
CA PHE A 19 3.98 -12.43 -5.06
C PHE A 19 3.72 -10.99 -5.49
N LEU A 20 4.57 -10.43 -6.36
CA LEU A 20 4.38 -9.08 -6.90
C LEU A 20 3.10 -8.98 -7.73
N LEU A 21 2.76 -10.01 -8.50
CA LEU A 21 1.50 -10.05 -9.24
C LEU A 21 0.29 -10.05 -8.29
N ALA A 22 0.31 -10.90 -7.26
CA ALA A 22 -0.74 -10.96 -6.26
C ALA A 22 -0.88 -9.62 -5.52
N TYR A 23 0.24 -9.06 -5.04
CA TYR A 23 0.28 -7.77 -4.36
C TYR A 23 -0.27 -6.64 -5.24
N ARG A 24 0.13 -6.57 -6.52
CA ARG A 24 -0.36 -5.54 -7.45
C ARG A 24 -1.86 -5.62 -7.74
N ASN A 25 -2.49 -6.78 -7.53
CA ASN A 25 -3.91 -7.01 -7.75
C ASN A 25 -4.74 -7.07 -6.45
N ALA A 26 -4.10 -7.11 -5.28
CA ALA A 26 -4.80 -7.06 -4.00
C ALA A 26 -5.16 -5.63 -3.65
N HIS A 27 -6.35 -5.42 -3.09
CA HIS A 27 -6.73 -4.11 -2.55
C HIS A 27 -5.85 -3.79 -1.35
N HIS A 28 -5.20 -2.63 -1.38
CA HIS A 28 -4.39 -2.17 -0.25
C HIS A 28 -5.30 -1.49 0.77
N GLU A 29 -5.26 -1.92 2.03
CA GLU A 29 -6.20 -1.46 3.06
C GLU A 29 -6.16 0.06 3.28
N ALA A 30 -4.98 0.69 3.21
CA ALA A 30 -4.83 2.14 3.39
C ALA A 30 -5.37 2.98 2.21
N THR A 31 -5.28 2.51 0.97
CA THR A 31 -5.68 3.30 -0.23
C THR A 31 -7.02 2.85 -0.82
N GLY A 32 -7.41 1.60 -0.64
CA GLY A 32 -8.71 1.05 -1.05
C GLY A 32 -8.70 0.61 -2.50
N PHE A 33 -7.60 0.89 -3.19
CA PHE A 33 -7.31 0.50 -4.56
C PHE A 33 -6.20 -0.54 -4.57
N THR A 34 -6.13 -1.27 -5.67
CA THR A 34 -4.97 -2.11 -5.96
C THR A 34 -3.79 -1.22 -6.39
N PRO A 35 -2.53 -1.62 -6.12
CA PRO A 35 -1.37 -0.88 -6.61
C PRO A 35 -1.38 -0.69 -8.13
N ALA A 36 -1.89 -1.67 -8.89
CA ALA A 36 -2.05 -1.55 -10.34
C ALA A 36 -3.06 -0.48 -10.75
N GLN A 37 -4.17 -0.33 -10.03
CA GLN A 37 -5.15 0.73 -10.31
C GLN A 37 -4.56 2.11 -10.03
N MET A 38 -3.79 2.26 -8.96
CA MET A 38 -3.12 3.54 -8.67
C MET A 38 -2.04 3.90 -9.70
N LEU A 39 -1.34 2.90 -10.25
CA LEU A 39 -0.25 3.16 -11.20
C LEU A 39 -0.72 3.29 -12.66
N PHE A 40 -1.68 2.46 -13.06
CA PHE A 40 -2.10 2.33 -14.47
C PHE A 40 -3.55 2.76 -14.71
N GLY A 41 -4.24 3.22 -13.68
CA GLY A 41 -5.67 3.52 -13.71
C GLY A 41 -6.56 2.28 -13.84
N ARG A 42 -6.01 1.07 -14.04
CA ARG A 42 -6.74 -0.16 -14.38
C ARG A 42 -6.21 -1.39 -13.63
N THR A 43 -7.07 -2.38 -13.46
CA THR A 43 -6.70 -3.70 -12.94
C THR A 43 -5.87 -4.46 -13.98
N LEU A 44 -4.83 -5.19 -13.54
CA LEU A 44 -4.04 -6.03 -14.45
C LEU A 44 -4.92 -7.17 -14.97
N ARG A 45 -4.82 -7.44 -16.28
CA ARG A 45 -5.43 -8.63 -16.87
C ARG A 45 -4.55 -9.84 -16.58
N LEU A 46 -5.08 -10.77 -15.78
CA LEU A 46 -4.46 -12.08 -15.60
C LEU A 46 -4.65 -12.91 -16.86
N THR A 47 -3.75 -13.87 -17.11
CA THR A 47 -3.81 -14.80 -18.26
C THR A 47 -5.15 -15.53 -18.35
N CYS A 48 -5.77 -15.87 -17.21
CA CYS A 48 -7.14 -16.41 -17.19
C CYS A 48 -8.18 -15.42 -17.73
N GLY A 49 -8.07 -14.13 -17.43
CA GLY A 49 -8.99 -13.10 -17.93
C GLY A 49 -8.85 -12.82 -19.43
N ILE A 50 -7.71 -13.17 -20.03
CA ILE A 50 -7.52 -13.17 -21.49
C ILE A 50 -8.18 -14.41 -22.09
N LEU A 51 -7.97 -15.58 -21.49
CA LEU A 51 -8.49 -16.87 -21.96
C LEU A 51 -10.03 -16.91 -21.97
N PHE A 52 -10.65 -16.33 -20.94
CA PHE A 52 -12.12 -16.29 -20.79
C PHE A 52 -12.77 -15.05 -21.42
N GLY A 53 -12.00 -14.20 -22.09
CA GLY A 53 -12.52 -13.07 -22.88
C GLY A 53 -13.39 -12.11 -22.07
N ARG A 54 -12.79 -11.23 -21.27
CA ARG A 54 -13.53 -10.10 -20.70
C ARG A 54 -13.82 -9.08 -21.82
N PRO A 55 -15.07 -8.56 -21.96
CA PRO A 55 -15.37 -7.50 -22.93
C PRO A 55 -14.36 -6.36 -22.77
N SER A 56 -13.83 -5.85 -23.88
CA SER A 56 -13.02 -4.64 -23.82
C SER A 56 -13.93 -3.45 -23.60
N ASP A 57 -13.68 -2.69 -22.55
CA ASP A 57 -14.11 -1.30 -22.45
C ASP A 57 -13.28 -0.49 -23.45
N THR A 58 -13.48 -0.75 -24.74
CA THR A 58 -12.80 -0.05 -25.82
C THR A 58 -13.42 1.33 -25.93
N PRO A 59 -12.67 2.40 -25.59
CA PRO A 59 -13.15 3.76 -25.73
C PRO A 59 -13.38 4.07 -27.21
N SER A 60 -14.33 4.96 -27.50
CA SER A 60 -14.70 5.28 -28.89
C SER A 60 -13.58 6.05 -29.60
N SER A 61 -12.70 6.73 -28.83
CA SER A 61 -11.52 7.42 -29.36
C SER A 61 -10.33 7.40 -28.39
N PRO A 62 -9.09 7.60 -28.88
CA PRO A 62 -7.91 7.78 -28.03
C PRO A 62 -8.04 8.94 -27.04
N ASN A 63 -8.68 10.05 -27.43
CA ASN A 63 -8.86 11.21 -26.53
C ASN A 63 -9.81 10.89 -25.39
N GLU A 64 -10.90 10.16 -25.67
CA GLU A 64 -11.83 9.68 -24.64
C GLU A 64 -11.12 8.74 -23.66
N TYR A 65 -10.26 7.84 -24.16
CA TYR A 65 -9.43 6.98 -23.31
C TYR A 65 -8.56 7.79 -22.34
N LEU A 66 -7.83 8.77 -22.86
CA LEU A 66 -6.90 9.58 -22.06
C LEU A 66 -7.65 10.37 -21.00
N ASN A 67 -8.78 10.99 -21.36
CA ASN A 67 -9.62 11.73 -20.41
C ASN A 67 -10.19 10.80 -19.32
N ASN A 68 -10.65 9.60 -19.69
CA ASN A 68 -11.14 8.62 -18.72
C ASN A 68 -10.02 8.12 -17.79
N LEU A 69 -8.83 7.87 -18.34
CA LEU A 69 -7.66 7.44 -17.59
C LEU A 69 -7.24 8.51 -16.57
N ASP A 70 -7.16 9.77 -17.00
CA ASP A 70 -6.80 10.90 -16.14
C ASP A 70 -7.81 11.07 -15.01
N ALA A 71 -9.10 11.06 -15.31
CA ALA A 71 -10.16 11.14 -14.32
C ALA A 71 -10.12 9.98 -13.30
N ARG A 72 -9.83 8.76 -13.74
CA ARG A 72 -9.69 7.58 -12.86
C ARG A 72 -8.49 7.68 -11.94
N LEU A 73 -7.34 8.12 -12.47
CA LEU A 73 -6.13 8.31 -11.69
C LEU A 73 -6.34 9.40 -10.66
N GLU A 74 -6.87 10.56 -11.06
CA GLU A 74 -7.10 11.67 -10.13
C GLU A 74 -8.08 11.28 -9.03
N SER A 75 -9.18 10.60 -9.36
CA SER A 75 -10.14 10.09 -8.38
C SER A 75 -9.50 9.10 -7.39
N ALA A 76 -8.74 8.12 -7.91
CA ALA A 76 -8.09 7.12 -7.06
C ALA A 76 -7.05 7.74 -6.12
N HIS A 77 -6.24 8.68 -6.64
CA HIS A 77 -5.23 9.37 -5.84
C HIS A 77 -5.85 10.35 -4.83
N ALA A 78 -6.90 11.07 -5.20
CA ALA A 78 -7.63 11.96 -4.29
C ALA A 78 -8.19 11.17 -3.09
N PHE A 79 -8.88 10.07 -3.36
CA PHE A 79 -9.41 9.19 -2.32
C PHE A 79 -8.30 8.59 -1.43
N ALA A 80 -7.20 8.13 -2.04
CA ALA A 80 -6.07 7.61 -1.28
C ALA A 80 -5.46 8.66 -0.35
N ARG A 81 -5.26 9.90 -0.82
CA ARG A 81 -4.74 11.01 -0.01
C ARG A 81 -5.66 11.34 1.17
N GLU A 82 -6.97 11.38 0.95
CA GLU A 82 -7.96 11.63 2.01
C GLU A 82 -7.89 10.55 3.10
N ARG A 83 -7.85 9.27 2.70
CA ARG A 83 -7.79 8.18 3.68
C ARG A 83 -6.47 8.14 4.43
N ILE A 84 -5.35 8.40 3.77
CA ILE A 84 -4.03 8.52 4.42
C ILE A 84 -4.06 9.66 5.43
N LYS A 85 -4.64 10.81 5.10
CA LYS A 85 -4.80 11.94 6.02
C LYS A 85 -5.62 11.53 7.26
N LEU A 86 -6.79 10.93 7.07
CA LEU A 86 -7.64 10.48 8.17
C LEU A 86 -6.97 9.42 9.04
N ALA A 87 -6.25 8.47 8.43
CA ALA A 87 -5.49 7.46 9.17
C ALA A 87 -4.35 8.09 9.99
N SER A 88 -3.64 9.07 9.42
CA SER A 88 -2.59 9.82 10.11
C SER A 88 -3.15 10.64 11.28
N GLU A 89 -4.31 11.28 11.11
CA GLU A 89 -4.97 12.03 12.17
C GLU A 89 -5.40 11.10 13.33
N ARG A 90 -6.01 9.95 13.01
CA ARG A 90 -6.36 8.94 14.02
C ARG A 90 -5.13 8.41 14.77
N MET A 91 -4.06 8.11 14.05
CA MET A 91 -2.81 7.65 14.64
C MET A 91 -2.24 8.70 15.60
N LYS A 92 -2.25 9.97 15.18
CA LYS A 92 -1.81 11.09 16.02
C LYS A 92 -2.66 11.21 17.28
N THR A 93 -4.00 11.25 17.14
CA THR A 93 -4.90 11.36 18.31
C THR A 93 -4.71 10.21 19.29
N HIS A 94 -4.53 8.99 18.79
CA HIS A 94 -4.27 7.83 19.65
C HIS A 94 -2.94 7.98 20.39
N TYR A 95 -1.86 8.33 19.69
CA TYR A 95 -0.56 8.57 20.29
C TYR A 95 -0.61 9.69 21.35
N ASP A 96 -1.20 10.83 21.00
CA ASP A 96 -1.32 11.99 21.90
C ASP A 96 -2.16 11.65 23.14
N SER A 97 -3.14 10.74 23.03
CA SER A 97 -3.96 10.30 24.17
C SER A 97 -3.23 9.35 25.14
N GLU A 98 -2.26 8.58 24.65
CA GLU A 98 -1.42 7.70 25.47
C GLU A 98 -0.14 8.41 25.95
N ALA A 99 0.21 9.54 25.33
CA ALA A 99 1.33 10.35 25.73
C ALA A 99 1.08 10.96 27.11
N THR A 100 1.88 10.54 28.09
CA THR A 100 1.88 11.20 29.40
C THR A 100 2.68 12.49 29.27
N ASP A 101 2.02 13.63 29.49
CA ASP A 101 2.65 14.95 29.41
C ASP A 101 3.54 15.17 30.66
N TYR A 102 4.74 14.57 30.65
CA TYR A 102 5.73 14.78 31.70
C TYR A 102 6.45 16.12 31.45
N LEU A 103 6.06 17.14 32.21
CA LEU A 103 6.86 18.36 32.31
C LEU A 103 8.12 18.08 33.13
N PHE A 104 9.24 17.88 32.45
CA PHE A 104 10.55 17.83 33.08
C PHE A 104 10.90 19.17 33.72
N LYS A 105 11.46 19.12 34.93
CA LYS A 105 12.00 20.28 35.64
C LYS A 105 13.52 20.20 35.68
N GLU A 106 14.17 21.35 35.84
CA GLU A 106 15.61 21.40 36.08
C GLU A 106 15.97 20.55 37.31
N GLY A 107 16.80 19.52 37.10
CA GLY A 107 17.18 18.54 38.12
C GLY A 107 16.59 17.13 37.95
N ASP A 108 15.63 16.93 37.04
CA ASP A 108 15.05 15.60 36.81
C ASP A 108 16.03 14.65 36.08
N GLN A 109 16.17 13.43 36.60
CA GLN A 109 16.96 12.39 35.94
C GLN A 109 16.15 11.73 34.82
N VAL A 110 16.61 11.88 33.58
CA VAL A 110 16.01 11.25 32.40
C VAL A 110 16.88 10.12 31.89
N ARG A 111 16.25 9.01 31.48
CA ARG A 111 16.95 7.91 30.83
C ARG A 111 17.24 8.26 29.38
N MET A 112 18.52 8.27 29.02
CA MET A 112 18.94 8.38 27.63
C MET A 112 18.89 7.01 26.97
N TYR A 113 18.17 6.89 25.85
CA TYR A 113 18.23 5.69 25.02
C TYR A 113 19.47 5.75 24.13
N ASN A 114 20.43 4.84 24.37
CA ASN A 114 21.59 4.66 23.50
C ASN A 114 21.49 3.31 22.77
N PRO A 115 21.17 3.29 21.47
CA PRO A 115 21.03 2.05 20.70
C PRO A 115 22.36 1.33 20.42
N ASN A 116 23.51 1.94 20.75
CA ASN A 116 24.84 1.36 20.51
C ASN A 116 25.45 0.70 21.75
N ASP A 117 24.90 0.91 22.95
CA ASP A 117 25.35 0.23 24.16
C ASP A 117 24.65 -1.13 24.22
N GLY A 118 25.29 -2.12 23.58
CA GLY A 118 24.86 -3.51 23.56
C GLY A 118 24.77 -4.10 24.97
N GLY A 119 23.60 -3.98 25.58
CA GLY A 119 23.20 -4.76 26.74
C GLY A 119 22.63 -6.11 26.31
N VAL A 120 23.47 -6.98 25.76
CA VAL A 120 23.39 -8.45 25.85
C VAL A 120 24.80 -9.00 26.00
#